data_AF-A0ABD0PIG1-F1
#
_entry.id   AF-A0ABD0PIG1-F1
#
_cell.length_a   1.000
_cell.length_b   1.000
_cell.length_c   1.000
_cell.angle_alpha   90.00
_cell.angle_beta   90.00
_cell.angle_gamma   90.00
#
_symmetry.space_group_name_H-M   'P 1'
#
loop_
_entity.id
_entity.type
_entity.pdbx_description
1 polymer ?
#
loop_
_entity_poly.entity_id
_entity_poly.type
_entity_poly.pdbx_seq_one_letter_code
_entity_poly.pdbx_strand_id
1 'polypeptide(L)' 'MWCFYRYIRLGDKECEFNSSFRLLLHTKQANPHFPPELQAQTTLINFTVTRTGLEEQLLGQVVTHERPELEMMK' A
#
# COMPACT_ATOMS: atom_id res chain seq x y z
N MET A 1 1.86 -19.25 -30.06
CA MET A 1 1.84 -18.28 -28.95
C MET A 1 1.02 -18.93 -27.84
N TRP A 2 1.68 -19.68 -26.95
CA TRP A 2 1.01 -20.54 -25.98
C TRP A 2 0.62 -19.70 -24.75
N CYS A 3 -0.66 -19.37 -24.61
CA CYS A 3 -1.20 -18.87 -23.34
C CYS A 3 -1.32 -20.05 -22.38
N PHE A 4 -0.38 -20.16 -21.44
CA PHE A 4 -0.52 -21.04 -20.29
C PHE A 4 -1.55 -20.43 -19.34
N TYR A 5 -2.81 -20.82 -19.49
CA TYR A 5 -3.85 -20.50 -18.52
C TYR A 5 -3.54 -21.24 -17.22
N ARG A 6 -3.37 -20.47 -16.14
CA ARG A 6 -3.20 -21.02 -14.79
C ARG A 6 -4.56 -20.94 -14.10
N TYR A 7 -4.94 -22.01 -13.42
CA TYR A 7 -6.18 -22.08 -12.65
C TYR A 7 -5.86 -21.95 -11.16
N ILE A 8 -6.74 -21.27 -10.43
CA ILE A 8 -6.70 -21.17 -8.97
C ILE A 8 -8.05 -21.60 -8.41
N ARG A 9 -8.02 -22.39 -7.34
CA ARG A 9 -9.23 -22.78 -6.62
C ARG A 9 -9.60 -21.70 -5.61
N LEU A 10 -10.79 -21.13 -5.76
CA LEU A 10 -11.38 -20.15 -4.86
C LEU A 10 -12.61 -20.77 -4.22
N GLY A 11 -12.47 -21.21 -2.96
CA GLY A 11 -13.48 -22.03 -2.30
C GLY A 11 -13.71 -23.33 -3.06
N ASP A 12 -14.94 -23.53 -3.55
CA ASP A 12 -15.31 -24.72 -4.34
C ASP A 12 -15.32 -24.50 -5.85
N LYS A 13 -14.89 -23.32 -6.31
CA LYS A 13 -14.83 -22.99 -7.74
C LYS A 13 -13.39 -22.97 -8.24
N GLU A 14 -13.20 -23.49 -9.44
CA GLU A 14 -11.95 -23.35 -10.18
C GLU A 14 -12.06 -22.14 -11.11
N CYS A 15 -11.13 -21.19 -10.96
CA CYS A 15 -11.13 -19.93 -11.67
C CYS A 15 -9.86 -19.81 -12.51
N GLU A 16 -10.01 -19.49 -13.79
CA GLU A 16 -8.90 -19.11 -14.65
C GLU A 16 -8.34 -17.75 -14.21
N PHE A 17 -7.01 -17.61 -14.16
CA PHE A 17 -6.39 -16.33 -13.85
C PHE A 17 -5.24 -15.97 -14.79
N ASN A 18 -5.10 -14.66 -15.03
CA ASN A 18 -4.07 -14.09 -15.89
C ASN A 18 -2.70 -14.10 -15.18
N SER A 19 -1.64 -14.50 -15.87
CA SER A 19 -0.27 -14.54 -15.32
C SER A 19 0.28 -13.16 -14.93
N SER A 20 -0.25 -12.08 -15.49
CA SER A 20 0.07 -10.69 -15.14
C SER A 20 -0.79 -10.13 -14.00
N PHE A 21 -1.74 -10.89 -13.47
CA PHE A 21 -2.58 -10.43 -12.36
C PHE A 21 -1.74 -10.15 -11.10
N ARG A 22 -2.09 -9.07 -10.40
CA ARG A 22 -1.49 -8.68 -9.12
C ARG A 22 -2.60 -8.44 -8.10
N LEU A 23 -2.53 -9.11 -6.96
CA LEU A 23 -3.43 -8.90 -5.84
C LEU A 23 -2.87 -7.84 -4.90
N LEU A 24 -3.65 -6.80 -4.62
CA LEU A 24 -3.37 -5.78 -3.61
C LEU A 24 -4.54 -5.74 -2.62
N LEU A 25 -4.24 -5.83 -1.34
CA LEU A 25 -5.20 -5.77 -0.25
C LEU A 25 -4.86 -4.59 0.65
N HIS A 26 -5.87 -3.85 1.10
CA HIS A 26 -5.70 -2.72 2.02
C HIS A 26 -6.71 -2.81 3.17
N THR A 27 -6.35 -2.25 4.32
CA THR A 27 -7.23 -2.12 5.48
C THR A 27 -7.05 -0.73 6.11
N LYS A 28 -8.14 -0.21 6.69
CA LYS A 28 -8.12 1.05 7.47
C LYS A 28 -7.77 0.82 8.94
N GLN A 29 -7.70 -0.44 9.38
CA GLN A 29 -7.39 -0.75 10.77
C GLN A 29 -5.97 -0.31 11.11
N ALA A 30 -5.83 0.55 12.11
CA ALA A 30 -4.53 0.92 12.65
C ALA A 30 -3.95 -0.28 13.39
N ASN A 31 -2.80 -0.79 12.91
CA ASN A 31 -2.08 -1.95 13.46
C ASN A 31 -2.87 -3.29 13.44
N PRO A 32 -3.17 -3.84 12.26
CA PRO A 32 -3.74 -5.18 12.14
C PRO A 32 -2.71 -6.23 12.57
N HIS A 33 -3.07 -7.09 13.52
CA HIS A 33 -2.22 -8.20 13.90
C HIS A 33 -2.43 -9.37 12.94
N PHE A 34 -1.52 -9.52 11.98
CA PHE A 34 -1.53 -10.64 11.04
C PHE A 34 -0.73 -11.82 11.59
N PRO A 35 -1.22 -13.06 11.42
CA PRO A 35 -0.48 -14.24 11.84
C PRO A 35 0.83 -14.37 11.01
N PRO A 36 1.91 -14.96 11.58
CA PRO A 36 3.21 -15.03 10.94
C PRO A 36 3.18 -15.66 9.54
N GLU A 37 2.30 -16.64 9.32
CA GLU A 37 2.14 -17.32 8.03
C GLU A 37 1.71 -16.34 6.93
N LEU A 38 0.81 -15.42 7.24
CA LEU A 38 0.33 -14.41 6.30
C LEU A 38 1.40 -13.34 6.05
N GLN A 39 2.15 -12.96 7.08
CA GLN A 39 3.27 -12.04 6.96
C GLN A 39 4.42 -12.62 6.11
N ALA A 40 4.63 -13.93 6.15
CA ALA A 40 5.64 -14.61 5.32
C ALA A 40 5.20 -14.72 3.84
N GLN A 41 3.89 -14.85 3.59
CA GLN A 41 3.34 -15.04 2.24
C GLN A 41 3.03 -13.72 1.51
N THR A 42 3.05 -12.58 2.21
CA THR A 42 2.66 -11.29 1.65
C THR A 42 3.70 -10.21 1.94
N THR A 43 3.77 -9.20 1.07
CA THR A 43 4.56 -7.99 1.36
C THR A 43 3.69 -7.02 2.13
N LEU A 44 3.91 -6.90 3.44
CA LEU A 44 3.21 -5.94 4.29
C LEU A 44 3.79 -4.53 4.12
N ILE A 45 2.97 -3.58 3.71
CA ILE A 45 3.34 -2.17 3.59
C ILE A 45 2.62 -1.37 4.67
N ASN A 46 3.37 -0.65 5.50
CA ASN A 46 2.80 0.18 6.56
C ASN A 46 2.60 1.63 6.08
N PHE A 47 1.35 2.01 5.86
CA PHE A 47 0.94 3.37 5.50
C PHE A 47 0.52 4.22 6.70
N THR A 48 0.82 3.78 7.93
CA THR A 48 0.46 4.55 9.13
C THR A 48 1.25 5.85 9.17
N VAL A 49 0.53 6.97 9.19
CA VAL A 49 1.12 8.29 9.39
C VAL A 49 1.72 8.35 10.79
N THR A 50 3.02 8.65 10.88
CA THR A 50 3.69 8.93 12.15
C THR A 50 3.41 10.37 12.56
N ARG A 51 3.42 10.66 13.87
CA ARG A 51 3.22 12.05 14.36
C ARG A 51 4.22 13.01 13.73
N THR A 52 5.49 12.62 13.69
CA THR A 52 6.56 13.40 13.05
C THR A 52 6.30 13.63 11.56
N GLY A 53 5.89 12.58 10.81
CA GLY A 53 5.56 12.74 9.40
C GLY A 53 4.37 13.67 9.17
N LEU A 54 3.37 13.63 10.07
CA LEU A 54 2.23 14.56 10.02
C LEU A 54 2.66 15.99 10.34
N GLU A 55 3.50 16.19 11.35
CA GLU A 55 4.05 17.50 11.72
C GLU A 55 4.84 18.13 10.56
N GLU A 56 5.68 17.34 9.88
CA GLU A 56 6.42 17.80 8.69
C GLU A 56 5.49 18.16 7.52
N GLN A 57 4.46 17.36 7.28
CA GLN A 57 3.46 17.65 6.25
C GLN A 57 2.70 18.94 6.52
N LEU A 58 2.24 19.13 7.77
CA LEU A 58 1.54 20.35 8.19
C LEU A 58 2.47 21.56 8.13
N LEU A 59 3.73 21.42 8.57
CA LEU A 59 4.72 22.49 8.48
C LEU A 59 4.96 22.89 7.02
N GLY A 60 5.09 21.94 6.11
CA GLY A 60 5.19 22.20 4.68
C GLY A 60 4.02 23.05 4.18
N GLN A 61 2.79 22.68 4.51
CA GLN A 61 1.60 23.44 4.12
C GLN A 61 1.57 24.87 4.69
N VAL A 62 1.97 25.04 5.95
CA VAL A 62 2.04 26.37 6.59
C VAL A 62 3.12 27.23 5.93
N VAL A 63 4.30 26.68 5.65
CA VAL A 63 5.38 27.40 4.99
C VAL A 63 4.99 27.81 3.57
N THR A 64 4.37 26.93 2.78
CA THR A 64 3.85 27.28 1.45
C THR A 64 2.84 28.42 1.51
N HIS A 65 2.01 28.49 2.55
CA HIS A 65 1.00 29.53 2.70
C HIS A 65 1.58 30.86 3.21
N GLU A 66 2.42 30.82 4.24
CA GLU A 66 2.91 32.02 4.93
C GLU A 66 4.19 32.60 4.32
N ARG A 67 5.05 31.76 3.73
CA ARG A 67 6.36 32.13 3.18
C ARG A 67 6.67 31.33 1.90
N PRO A 68 5.91 31.54 0.81
CA PRO A 68 6.09 30.80 -0.44
C PRO A 68 7.50 30.91 -1.03
N GLU A 69 8.21 32.02 -0.77
CA GLU A 69 9.60 32.20 -1.19
C GLU A 69 10.58 31.17 -0.61
N LEU A 70 10.31 30.59 0.57
CA LEU A 70 11.18 29.59 1.19
C LEU A 70 11.11 28.23 0.49
N GLU A 71 10.01 27.90 -0.17
CA GLU A 71 9.92 26.67 -0.98
C GLU A 71 10.70 26.79 -2.28
N MET A 72 10.82 27.99 -2.87
CA MET A 72 11.58 28.19 -4.11
C MET A 72 13.09 27.99 -3.95
N MET A 73 13.58 27.98 -2.71
CA MET A 73 15.00 27.80 -2.38
C MET A 73 15.37 26.33 -2.06
N LYS A 74 14.40 25.41 -2.13
CA LYS A 74 14.56 23.98 -1.82
C LYS A 74 14.76 23.16 -3.10
#